data_AF-A0ABD0BFY5-F1
#
_entry.id   AF-A0ABD0BFY5-F1
#
_cell.length_a   1.000
_cell.length_b   1.000
_cell.length_c   1.000
_cell.angle_alpha   90.00
_cell.angle_beta   90.00
_cell.angle_gamma   90.00
#
_symmetry.space_group_name_H-M   'P 1'
#
loop_
_entity.id
_entity.type
_entity.pdbx_description
1 polymer ?
#
loop_
_entity_poly.entity_id
_entity_poly.type
_entity_poly.pdbx_seq_one_letter_code
_entity_poly.pdbx_strand_id
1 'polypeptide(L)'
;MCKAADLYPGRAKTDKRDVFVIADTSRTMPHSLRTVDRNNEVLSVLKMLSGFDDDIARDCTRTINRLRSVLTQIYPSLERFLADSTFNRTHVLDLLIRYKGPQGLDRAGYRRVLIWMSKRACKDPIALVHEIFEVLKAQTVIVVGSDAAELVIPRLAANIKALKEQRDTIAQQVESMLDDFPLSESMPVKHPRIFLTQDIGKA
;
A
#
# COMPACT_ATOMS: atom_id res chain seq x y z
N MET A 1 14.03 27.62 -7.53
CA MET A 1 15.09 26.66 -7.88
C MET A 1 14.71 25.97 -9.19
N CYS A 2 15.53 26.09 -10.24
CA CYS A 2 15.39 25.24 -11.44
C CYS A 2 15.89 23.84 -11.13
N LYS A 3 15.20 22.79 -11.59
CA LYS A 3 15.69 21.41 -11.44
C LYS A 3 16.82 21.20 -12.43
N ALA A 4 17.87 20.48 -12.04
CA ALA A 4 18.98 20.15 -12.93
C ALA A 4 18.50 19.45 -14.22
N ALA A 5 17.45 18.63 -14.13
CA ALA A 5 16.82 17.97 -15.27
C ALA A 5 16.21 18.93 -16.31
N ASP A 6 15.83 20.15 -15.91
CA ASP A 6 15.25 21.17 -16.81
C ASP A 6 16.31 21.85 -17.69
N LEU A 7 17.60 21.68 -17.37
CA LEU A 7 18.74 22.17 -18.17
C LEU A 7 19.04 21.24 -19.37
N TYR A 8 18.45 20.05 -19.41
CA TYR A 8 18.69 19.05 -20.45
C TYR A 8 17.47 18.88 -21.37
N PRO A 9 17.66 18.73 -22.69
CA PRO A 9 16.56 18.67 -23.66
C PRO A 9 15.67 17.42 -23.46
N GLY A 10 14.35 17.60 -23.54
CA GLY A 10 13.33 16.56 -23.36
C GLY A 10 12.75 16.51 -21.93
N ARG A 11 11.56 15.93 -21.74
CA ARG A 11 10.91 15.77 -20.42
C ARG A 11 10.51 14.33 -20.08
N ALA A 12 10.83 13.39 -20.96
CA ALA A 12 10.51 11.99 -20.76
C ALA A 12 11.40 11.40 -19.66
N LYS A 13 10.77 10.84 -18.61
CA LYS A 13 11.45 10.14 -17.52
C LYS A 13 11.99 8.81 -18.05
N THR A 14 13.31 8.65 -18.07
CA THR A 14 13.99 7.40 -18.45
C THR A 14 15.23 7.22 -17.60
N ASP A 15 15.49 6.00 -17.11
CA ASP A 15 16.61 5.74 -16.19
C ASP A 15 17.96 6.11 -16.80
N LYS A 16 18.14 5.86 -18.11
CA LYS A 16 19.36 6.23 -18.85
C LYS A 16 19.63 7.73 -18.80
N ARG A 17 18.58 8.54 -18.95
CA ARG A 17 18.66 9.99 -18.88
C ARG A 17 18.93 10.45 -17.46
N ASP A 18 18.23 9.90 -16.48
CA ASP A 18 18.40 10.29 -15.08
C ASP A 18 19.85 10.03 -14.63
N VAL A 19 20.43 8.87 -15.00
CA VAL A 19 21.85 8.55 -14.77
C VAL A 19 22.77 9.55 -15.48
N PHE A 20 22.51 9.88 -16.75
CA PHE A 20 23.30 10.87 -17.49
C PHE A 20 23.26 12.25 -16.85
N VAL A 21 22.07 12.74 -16.48
CA VAL A 21 21.87 14.03 -15.82
C VAL A 21 22.59 14.06 -14.47
N ILE A 22 22.49 13.00 -13.65
CA ILE A 22 23.20 12.91 -12.37
C ILE A 22 24.72 12.94 -12.58
N ALA A 23 25.25 12.12 -13.50
CA ALA A 23 26.68 12.03 -13.77
C ALA A 23 27.25 13.35 -14.32
N ASP A 24 26.56 13.95 -15.29
CA ASP A 24 27.02 15.19 -15.91
C ASP A 24 26.86 16.40 -14.98
N THR A 25 25.78 16.47 -14.19
CA THR A 25 25.64 17.50 -13.12
C THR A 25 26.74 17.35 -12.06
N SER A 26 27.07 16.10 -11.68
CA SER A 26 28.15 15.84 -10.72
C SER A 26 29.51 16.28 -11.25
N ARG A 27 29.74 16.14 -12.56
CA ARG A 27 30.97 16.52 -13.23
C ARG A 27 31.08 18.03 -13.47
N THR A 28 30.00 18.68 -13.87
CA THR A 28 29.99 20.08 -14.33
C THR A 28 29.64 21.09 -13.24
N MET A 29 28.85 20.69 -12.24
CA MET A 29 28.37 21.54 -11.16
C MET A 29 28.63 20.92 -9.78
N PRO A 30 29.87 20.53 -9.43
CA PRO A 30 30.16 19.86 -8.15
C PRO A 30 29.85 20.74 -6.93
N HIS A 31 29.92 22.07 -7.09
CA HIS A 31 29.53 23.05 -6.06
C HIS A 31 28.02 23.07 -5.77
N SER A 32 27.20 22.54 -6.68
CA SER A 32 25.76 22.38 -6.46
C SER A 32 25.43 21.13 -5.64
N LEU A 33 26.38 20.20 -5.49
CA LEU A 33 26.22 18.98 -4.72
C LEU A 33 26.66 19.22 -3.27
N ARG A 34 25.80 18.81 -2.34
CA ARG A 34 26.11 18.86 -0.91
C ARG A 34 26.87 17.61 -0.49
N THR A 35 27.93 17.78 0.28
CA THR A 35 28.64 16.67 0.89
C THR A 35 27.78 16.03 1.97
N VAL A 36 27.65 14.71 1.90
CA VAL A 36 26.95 13.90 2.89
C VAL A 36 28.00 13.17 3.71
N ASP A 37 28.04 13.44 5.02
CA ASP A 37 28.92 12.72 5.94
C ASP A 37 28.41 11.28 6.11
N ARG A 38 29.25 10.31 5.75
CA ARG A 38 28.93 8.88 5.83
C ARG A 38 28.86 8.37 7.27
N ASN A 39 29.43 9.11 8.23
CA ASN A 39 29.43 8.77 9.65
C ASN A 39 28.31 9.48 10.43
N ASN A 40 27.34 10.07 9.74
CA ASN A 40 26.22 10.71 10.38
C ASN A 40 25.27 9.65 10.96
N GLU A 41 25.14 9.64 12.29
CA GLU A 41 24.28 8.74 13.05
C GLU A 41 22.82 8.80 12.57
N VAL A 42 22.30 10.00 12.29
CA VAL A 42 20.92 10.18 11.83
C VAL A 42 20.69 9.57 10.45
N LEU A 43 21.67 9.68 9.54
CA LEU A 43 21.57 9.03 8.22
C LEU A 43 21.61 7.50 8.34
N SER A 44 22.34 6.97 9.31
CA SER A 44 22.37 5.53 9.60
C SER A 44 21.01 5.05 10.13
N VAL A 45 20.39 5.81 11.05
CA VAL A 45 19.04 5.53 11.57
C VAL A 45 18.00 5.60 10.45
N LEU A 46 18.02 6.67 9.63
CA LEU A 46 17.10 6.82 8.50
C LEU A 46 17.24 5.68 7.49
N LYS A 47 18.48 5.22 7.22
CA LYS A 47 18.73 4.09 6.33
C LYS A 47 18.15 2.78 6.89
N MET A 48 18.29 2.54 8.19
CA MET A 48 17.69 1.38 8.85
C MET A 48 16.16 1.43 8.80
N LEU A 49 15.55 2.57 9.08
CA LEU A 49 14.09 2.75 9.01
C LEU A 49 13.55 2.59 7.58
N SER A 50 14.26 3.14 6.58
CA SER A 50 13.89 2.98 5.17
C SER A 50 13.98 1.52 4.72
N GLY A 51 15.01 0.78 5.12
CA GLY A 51 15.13 -0.64 4.82
C GLY A 51 14.01 -1.46 5.46
N PHE A 52 13.62 -1.11 6.69
CA PHE A 52 12.52 -1.76 7.39
C PHE A 52 11.15 -1.46 6.74
N ASP A 53 10.92 -0.22 6.27
CA ASP A 53 9.71 0.11 5.50
C ASP A 53 9.61 -0.71 4.20
N ASP A 54 10.73 -0.86 3.47
CA ASP A 54 10.79 -1.70 2.26
C ASP A 54 10.42 -3.16 2.57
N ASP A 55 10.90 -3.70 3.69
CA ASP A 55 10.57 -5.06 4.12
C ASP A 55 9.08 -5.20 4.48
N ILE A 56 8.51 -4.23 5.19
CA ILE A 56 7.07 -4.21 5.48
C ILE A 56 6.25 -4.11 4.20
N ALA A 57 6.68 -3.31 3.23
CA ALA A 57 6.00 -3.20 1.93
C ALA A 57 5.99 -4.54 1.18
N ARG A 58 7.12 -5.26 1.19
CA ARG A 58 7.22 -6.62 0.62
C ARG A 58 6.31 -7.60 1.36
N ASP A 59 6.31 -7.57 2.69
CA ASP A 59 5.48 -8.46 3.50
C ASP A 59 3.98 -8.18 3.34
N CYS A 60 3.60 -6.91 3.21
CA CYS A 60 2.23 -6.50 2.91
C CYS A 60 1.79 -7.05 1.56
N THR A 61 2.61 -6.89 0.52
CA THR A 61 2.35 -7.42 -0.82
C THR A 61 2.24 -8.94 -0.81
N ARG A 62 3.17 -9.63 -0.13
CA ARG A 62 3.15 -11.09 0.04
C ARG A 62 1.88 -11.56 0.73
N THR A 63 1.46 -10.87 1.80
CA THR A 63 0.27 -11.25 2.57
C THR A 63 -1.01 -10.98 1.78
N ILE A 64 -1.07 -9.89 1.01
CA ILE A 64 -2.17 -9.62 0.06
C ILE A 64 -2.26 -10.74 -0.97
N ASN A 65 -1.14 -11.11 -1.59
CA ASN A 65 -1.14 -12.18 -2.60
C ASN A 65 -1.53 -13.54 -2.00
N ARG A 66 -1.18 -13.80 -0.73
CA ARG A 66 -1.66 -14.98 -0.01
C ARG A 66 -3.18 -14.94 0.23
N LEU A 67 -3.73 -13.80 0.63
CA LEU A 67 -5.18 -13.63 0.77
C LEU A 67 -5.90 -13.82 -0.57
N ARG A 68 -5.37 -13.22 -1.65
CA ARG A 68 -5.89 -13.41 -3.01
C ARG A 68 -5.86 -14.88 -3.40
N SER A 69 -4.76 -15.58 -3.20
CA SER A 69 -4.65 -17.02 -3.51
C SER A 69 -5.72 -17.87 -2.80
N VAL A 70 -5.98 -17.62 -1.52
CA VAL A 70 -7.05 -18.31 -0.77
C VAL A 70 -8.43 -17.97 -1.35
N LEU A 71 -8.67 -16.70 -1.67
CA LEU A 71 -9.94 -16.26 -2.25
C LEU A 71 -10.13 -16.80 -3.67
N THR A 72 -9.10 -16.87 -4.52
CA THR A 72 -9.20 -17.45 -5.87
C THR A 72 -9.59 -18.93 -5.81
N GLN A 73 -9.09 -19.67 -4.82
CA GLN A 73 -9.38 -21.11 -4.68
C GLN A 73 -10.83 -21.39 -4.28
N ILE A 74 -11.49 -20.48 -3.55
CA ILE A 74 -12.76 -20.79 -2.87
C ILE A 74 -13.87 -19.82 -3.29
N TYR A 75 -13.56 -18.56 -3.57
CA TYR A 75 -14.48 -17.51 -4.01
C TYR A 75 -13.89 -16.69 -5.17
N PRO A 76 -13.68 -17.31 -6.35
CA PRO A 76 -13.02 -16.66 -7.48
C PRO A 76 -13.76 -15.41 -7.98
N SER A 77 -15.09 -15.40 -7.90
CA SER A 77 -15.90 -14.23 -8.28
C SER A 77 -15.65 -13.05 -7.33
N LEU A 78 -15.54 -13.31 -6.03
CA LEU A 78 -15.24 -12.30 -5.04
C LEU A 78 -13.80 -11.78 -5.18
N GLU A 79 -12.83 -12.65 -5.47
CA GLU A 79 -11.46 -12.23 -5.70
C GLU A 79 -11.35 -11.27 -6.89
N ARG A 80 -12.00 -11.58 -8.02
CA ARG A 80 -12.05 -10.71 -9.19
C ARG A 80 -12.62 -9.33 -8.87
N PHE A 81 -13.70 -9.28 -8.11
CA PHE A 81 -14.29 -8.01 -7.67
C PHE A 81 -13.33 -7.20 -6.79
N LEU A 82 -12.58 -7.87 -5.91
CA LEU A 82 -11.69 -7.21 -4.98
C LEU A 82 -10.32 -6.84 -5.58
N ALA A 83 -9.90 -7.52 -6.65
CA ALA A 83 -8.59 -7.41 -7.30
C ALA A 83 -8.29 -6.02 -7.88
N ASP A 84 -9.30 -5.31 -8.42
CA ASP A 84 -9.06 -4.11 -9.23
C ASP A 84 -8.63 -2.87 -8.43
N SER A 85 -9.01 -2.72 -7.16
CA SER A 85 -8.56 -1.60 -6.30
C SER A 85 -9.01 -1.67 -4.84
N THR A 86 -9.61 -2.79 -4.43
CA THR A 86 -10.46 -2.82 -3.22
C THR A 86 -9.73 -3.43 -2.02
N PHE A 87 -8.77 -4.36 -2.23
CA PHE A 87 -7.92 -4.90 -1.15
C PHE A 87 -7.04 -3.85 -0.45
N ASN A 88 -6.74 -2.74 -1.12
CA ASN A 88 -5.98 -1.66 -0.51
C ASN A 88 -6.80 -0.85 0.50
N ARG A 89 -8.13 -0.94 0.47
CA ARG A 89 -9.00 -0.17 1.34
C ARG A 89 -9.14 -0.80 2.72
N THR A 90 -8.80 -0.07 3.78
CA THR A 90 -8.81 -0.56 5.17
C THR A 90 -10.20 -1.07 5.61
N HIS A 91 -11.29 -0.43 5.17
CA HIS A 91 -12.64 -0.85 5.53
C HIS A 91 -13.05 -2.22 4.95
N VAL A 92 -12.45 -2.64 3.82
CA VAL A 92 -12.69 -3.95 3.21
C VAL A 92 -11.98 -5.04 4.02
N LEU A 93 -10.77 -4.76 4.53
CA LEU A 93 -10.08 -5.65 5.45
C LEU A 93 -10.86 -5.78 6.76
N ASP A 94 -11.36 -4.67 7.31
CA ASP A 94 -12.21 -4.70 8.51
C ASP A 94 -13.49 -5.53 8.29
N LEU A 95 -14.06 -5.47 7.08
CA LEU A 95 -15.24 -6.26 6.71
C LEU A 95 -14.93 -7.76 6.79
N LEU A 96 -13.82 -8.19 6.17
CA LEU A 96 -13.38 -9.59 6.19
C LEU A 96 -12.99 -10.07 7.61
N ILE A 97 -12.42 -9.20 8.43
CA ILE A 97 -12.10 -9.51 9.84
C ILE A 97 -13.39 -9.72 10.64
N ARG A 98 -14.38 -8.82 10.50
CA ARG A 98 -15.61 -8.83 11.30
C ARG A 98 -16.51 -10.01 10.93
N TYR A 99 -16.68 -10.25 9.64
CA TYR A 99 -17.60 -11.25 9.12
C TYR A 99 -16.91 -12.57 8.77
N LYS A 100 -15.61 -12.73 9.06
CA LYS A 100 -14.83 -13.97 8.87
C LYS A 100 -14.68 -14.45 7.42
N GLY A 101 -15.34 -13.80 6.46
CA GLY A 101 -15.26 -14.16 5.06
C GLY A 101 -16.61 -14.05 4.36
N PRO A 102 -16.68 -14.50 3.10
CA PRO A 102 -17.88 -14.51 2.27
C PRO A 102 -19.07 -15.29 2.85
N GLN A 103 -18.87 -16.45 3.48
CA GLN A 103 -20.00 -17.15 4.11
C GLN A 103 -20.52 -16.41 5.32
N GLY A 104 -19.64 -15.85 6.15
CA GLY A 104 -20.10 -15.04 7.28
C GLY A 104 -20.73 -13.71 6.84
N LEU A 105 -20.37 -13.17 5.66
CA LEU A 105 -21.06 -12.04 5.04
C LEU A 105 -22.47 -12.42 4.60
N ASP A 106 -22.63 -13.55 3.91
CA ASP A 106 -23.93 -14.04 3.48
C ASP A 106 -24.86 -14.31 4.70
N ARG A 107 -24.34 -14.98 5.74
CA ARG A 107 -25.06 -15.20 7.02
C ARG A 107 -25.43 -13.91 7.75
N ALA A 108 -24.62 -12.85 7.65
CA ALA A 108 -24.93 -11.57 8.29
C ALA A 108 -26.03 -10.80 7.56
N GLY A 109 -26.11 -10.96 6.24
CA GLY A 109 -27.10 -10.34 5.37
C GLY A 109 -26.81 -8.88 5.02
N TYR A 110 -27.35 -8.47 3.86
CA TYR A 110 -27.10 -7.16 3.23
C TYR A 110 -27.29 -5.97 4.16
N ARG A 111 -28.44 -5.88 4.85
CA ARG A 111 -28.79 -4.73 5.70
C ARG A 111 -27.80 -4.52 6.85
N ARG A 112 -27.34 -5.60 7.49
CA ARG A 112 -26.43 -5.54 8.63
C ARG A 112 -25.04 -5.10 8.19
N VAL A 113 -24.58 -5.61 7.06
CA VAL A 113 -23.30 -5.21 6.45
C VAL A 113 -23.34 -3.74 6.05
N LEU A 114 -24.42 -3.29 5.40
CA LEU A 114 -24.57 -1.90 4.97
C LEU A 114 -24.55 -0.92 6.15
N ILE A 115 -25.31 -1.19 7.21
CA ILE A 115 -25.34 -0.34 8.43
C ILE A 115 -23.97 -0.30 9.11
N TRP A 116 -23.27 -1.41 9.14
CA TRP A 116 -21.95 -1.46 9.75
C TRP A 116 -20.91 -0.71 8.90
N MET A 117 -20.99 -0.85 7.58
CA MET A 117 -20.05 -0.22 6.65
C MET A 117 -20.29 1.29 6.51
N SER A 118 -21.53 1.77 6.59
CA SER A 118 -21.83 3.21 6.59
C SER A 118 -21.27 3.96 7.79
N LYS A 119 -21.02 3.27 8.91
CA LYS A 119 -20.36 3.87 10.08
C LYS A 119 -18.83 3.99 9.94
N ARG A 120 -18.23 3.31 8.95
CA ARG A 120 -16.76 3.20 8.81
C ARG A 120 -16.23 3.74 7.49
N ALA A 121 -17.02 3.65 6.42
CA ALA A 121 -16.63 4.13 5.11
C ALA A 121 -16.80 5.65 5.04
N CYS A 122 -15.76 6.34 4.55
CA CYS A 122 -15.82 7.78 4.26
C CYS A 122 -16.57 8.10 2.96
N LYS A 123 -16.73 7.11 2.06
CA LYS A 123 -17.48 7.22 0.79
C LYS A 123 -18.67 6.27 0.79
N ASP A 124 -19.65 6.57 -0.07
CA ASP A 124 -20.91 5.83 -0.20
C ASP A 124 -20.67 4.31 -0.31
N PRO A 125 -21.02 3.52 0.72
CA PRO A 125 -20.78 2.09 0.74
C PRO A 125 -21.88 1.29 0.03
N ILE A 126 -22.96 1.94 -0.41
CA ILE A 126 -24.13 1.23 -0.96
C ILE A 126 -23.77 0.43 -2.21
N ALA A 127 -23.11 1.07 -3.18
CA ALA A 127 -22.73 0.42 -4.44
C ALA A 127 -21.80 -0.77 -4.18
N LEU A 128 -20.78 -0.58 -3.32
CA LEU A 128 -19.82 -1.64 -2.99
C LEU A 128 -20.49 -2.82 -2.29
N VAL A 129 -21.34 -2.57 -1.28
CA VAL A 129 -22.03 -3.66 -0.58
C VAL A 129 -23.01 -4.37 -1.52
N HIS A 130 -23.70 -3.65 -2.38
CA HIS A 130 -24.58 -4.23 -3.39
C HIS A 130 -23.82 -5.16 -4.34
N GLU A 131 -22.72 -4.69 -4.92
CA GLU A 131 -21.87 -5.48 -5.81
C GLU A 131 -21.30 -6.72 -5.11
N ILE A 132 -20.85 -6.61 -3.85
CA ILE A 132 -20.41 -7.77 -3.06
C ILE A 132 -21.50 -8.82 -2.97
N PHE A 133 -22.73 -8.43 -2.60
CA PHE A 133 -23.82 -9.40 -2.43
C PHE A 133 -24.30 -9.99 -3.75
N GLU A 134 -24.27 -9.24 -4.86
CA GLU A 134 -24.55 -9.79 -6.19
C GLU A 134 -23.49 -10.82 -6.60
N VAL A 135 -22.21 -10.54 -6.35
CA VAL A 135 -21.11 -11.48 -6.62
C VAL A 135 -21.22 -12.74 -5.75
N LEU A 136 -21.61 -12.60 -4.49
CA LEU A 136 -21.83 -13.74 -3.59
C LEU A 136 -22.99 -14.62 -4.07
N LYS A 137 -24.10 -14.04 -4.51
CA LYS A 137 -25.24 -14.80 -5.08
C LYS A 137 -24.90 -15.47 -6.40
N ALA A 138 -24.07 -14.83 -7.23
CA ALA A 138 -23.65 -15.39 -8.51
C ALA A 138 -22.75 -16.63 -8.34
N GLN A 139 -22.15 -16.82 -7.17
CA GLN A 139 -21.36 -18.01 -6.88
C GLN A 139 -22.25 -19.21 -6.55
N THR A 140 -22.24 -20.20 -7.44
CA THR A 140 -23.08 -21.40 -7.33
C THR A 140 -22.33 -22.63 -6.81
N VAL A 141 -20.99 -22.58 -6.73
CA VAL A 141 -20.16 -23.73 -6.35
C VAL A 141 -19.48 -23.48 -5.00
N ILE A 142 -19.73 -24.40 -4.06
CA ILE A 142 -19.06 -24.46 -2.77
C ILE A 142 -17.95 -25.51 -2.86
N VAL A 143 -16.70 -25.07 -2.66
CA VAL A 143 -15.53 -25.95 -2.70
C VAL A 143 -15.30 -26.59 -1.32
N VAL A 144 -14.87 -27.85 -1.31
CA VAL A 144 -14.44 -28.56 -0.09
C VAL A 144 -13.27 -27.81 0.55
N GLY A 145 -13.38 -27.48 1.84
CA GLY A 145 -12.40 -26.65 2.55
C GLY A 145 -12.77 -25.17 2.70
N SER A 146 -13.97 -24.77 2.23
CA SER A 146 -14.48 -23.41 2.44
C SER A 146 -14.55 -23.01 3.93
N ASP A 147 -14.94 -23.94 4.81
CA ASP A 147 -14.96 -23.72 6.26
C ASP A 147 -13.57 -23.43 6.83
N ALA A 148 -12.53 -24.10 6.32
CA ALA A 148 -11.16 -23.87 6.77
C ALA A 148 -10.65 -22.50 6.33
N ALA A 149 -11.06 -22.02 5.16
CA ALA A 149 -10.68 -20.69 4.70
C ALA A 149 -11.38 -19.55 5.43
N GLU A 150 -12.62 -19.72 5.88
CA GLU A 150 -13.30 -18.76 6.77
C GLU A 150 -12.54 -18.57 8.11
N LEU A 151 -11.67 -19.51 8.49
CA LEU A 151 -10.78 -19.34 9.65
C LEU A 151 -9.49 -18.59 9.31
N VAL A 152 -9.00 -18.70 8.06
CA VAL A 152 -7.72 -18.15 7.63
C VAL A 152 -7.85 -16.72 7.08
N ILE A 153 -8.92 -16.44 6.32
CA ILE A 153 -9.21 -15.13 5.74
C ILE A 153 -9.14 -13.98 6.76
N PRO A 154 -9.81 -14.03 7.94
CA PRO A 154 -9.78 -12.92 8.89
C PRO A 154 -8.39 -12.72 9.50
N ARG A 155 -7.60 -13.80 9.64
CA ARG A 155 -6.21 -13.72 10.14
C ARG A 155 -5.31 -13.03 9.12
N LEU A 156 -5.42 -13.38 7.83
CA LEU A 156 -4.68 -12.72 6.76
C LEU A 156 -5.07 -11.25 6.63
N ALA A 157 -6.36 -10.93 6.71
CA ALA A 157 -6.85 -9.56 6.67
C ALA A 157 -6.35 -8.73 7.86
N ALA A 158 -6.33 -9.29 9.07
CA ALA A 158 -5.78 -8.65 10.26
C ALA A 158 -4.27 -8.40 10.14
N ASN A 159 -3.50 -9.35 9.59
CA ASN A 159 -2.07 -9.17 9.35
C ASN A 159 -1.79 -8.05 8.34
N ILE A 160 -2.54 -7.99 7.23
CA ILE A 160 -2.40 -6.89 6.26
C ILE A 160 -2.69 -5.54 6.92
N LYS A 161 -3.72 -5.47 7.77
CA LYS A 161 -4.06 -4.25 8.51
C LYS A 161 -2.92 -3.84 9.45
N ALA A 162 -2.39 -4.77 10.25
CA ALA A 162 -1.29 -4.51 11.15
C ALA A 162 -0.03 -4.03 10.41
N LEU A 163 0.31 -4.65 9.27
CA LEU A 163 1.44 -4.23 8.43
C LEU A 163 1.25 -2.80 7.88
N LYS A 164 0.02 -2.43 7.50
CA LYS A 164 -0.29 -1.06 7.07
C LYS A 164 -0.15 -0.05 8.21
N GLU A 165 -0.66 -0.37 9.40
CA GLU A 165 -0.52 0.48 10.59
C GLU A 165 0.94 0.65 11.01
N GLN A 166 1.75 -0.42 10.90
CA GLN A 166 3.19 -0.34 11.12
C GLN A 166 3.88 0.60 10.13
N ARG A 167 3.52 0.51 8.84
CA ARG A 167 4.03 1.41 7.81
C ARG A 167 3.69 2.87 8.10
N ASP A 168 2.44 3.15 8.50
CA ASP A 168 2.01 4.50 8.88
C ASP A 168 2.78 5.02 10.11
N THR A 169 3.08 4.15 11.07
CA THR A 169 3.88 4.49 12.26
C THR A 169 5.32 4.84 11.89
N ILE A 170 5.95 4.05 11.02
CA ILE A 170 7.32 4.31 10.55
C ILE A 170 7.36 5.60 9.74
N ALA A 171 6.37 5.84 8.88
CA ALA A 171 6.27 7.08 8.12
C ALA A 171 6.24 8.30 9.07
N GLN A 172 5.46 8.23 10.16
CA GLN A 172 5.43 9.30 11.17
C GLN A 172 6.77 9.48 11.89
N GLN A 173 7.47 8.39 12.23
CA GLN A 173 8.79 8.45 12.85
C GLN A 173 9.83 9.09 11.92
N VAL A 174 9.81 8.70 10.64
CA VAL A 174 10.69 9.28 9.60
C VAL A 174 10.36 10.75 9.40
N GLU A 175 9.08 11.14 9.33
CA GLU A 175 8.68 12.55 9.24
C GLU A 175 9.17 13.37 10.43
N SER A 176 8.99 12.88 11.67
CA SER A 176 9.50 13.55 12.87
C SER A 176 11.02 13.71 12.86
N MET A 177 11.76 12.67 12.47
CA MET A 177 13.23 12.74 12.40
C MET A 177 13.72 13.68 11.29
N LEU A 178 12.96 13.83 10.21
CA LEU A 178 13.26 14.75 9.13
C LEU A 178 12.98 16.20 9.53
N ASP A 179 11.94 16.47 10.32
CA ASP A 179 11.62 17.81 10.82
C ASP A 179 12.73 18.36 11.73
N ASP A 180 13.33 17.51 12.56
CA ASP A 180 14.48 17.85 13.41
C ASP A 180 15.80 17.99 12.61
N PHE A 181 15.81 17.59 11.33
CA PHE A 181 17.01 17.62 10.51
C PHE A 181 17.17 18.97 9.78
N PRO A 182 18.34 19.63 9.85
CA PRO A 182 18.60 20.93 9.21
C PRO A 182 18.60 20.92 7.65
N LEU A 183 18.16 19.82 7.01
CA LEU A 183 18.00 19.64 5.55
C LEU A 183 16.54 19.72 5.08
N SER A 184 15.56 19.73 6.00
CA SER A 184 14.13 19.71 5.70
C SER A 184 13.66 20.86 4.80
N GLU A 185 14.32 22.02 4.89
CA GLU A 185 13.99 23.22 4.10
C GLU A 185 14.36 23.12 2.61
N SER A 186 15.28 22.22 2.25
CA SER A 186 15.80 22.07 0.88
C SER A 186 15.28 20.86 0.10
N MET A 187 14.54 19.95 0.76
CA MET A 187 13.96 18.80 0.09
C MET A 187 12.64 19.16 -0.62
N PRO A 188 12.51 18.91 -1.93
CA PRO A 188 11.27 19.16 -2.67
C PRO A 188 10.13 18.18 -2.31
N VAL A 189 10.36 17.26 -1.37
CA VAL A 189 9.44 16.19 -1.00
C VAL A 189 9.14 16.29 0.49
N LYS A 190 8.15 17.11 0.85
CA LYS A 190 7.57 17.17 2.22
C LYS A 190 6.73 15.93 2.59
N HIS A 191 6.69 14.91 1.72
CA HIS A 191 5.87 13.72 1.90
C HIS A 191 6.63 12.46 1.49
N PRO A 192 7.20 11.69 2.44
CA PRO A 192 7.75 10.36 2.13
C PRO A 192 6.73 9.41 1.47
N ARG A 193 5.41 9.70 1.58
CA ARG A 193 4.33 8.99 0.86
C ARG A 193 4.50 8.92 -0.67
N ILE A 194 5.25 9.84 -1.29
CA ILE A 194 5.39 9.87 -2.77
C ILE A 194 6.38 8.81 -3.27
N PHE A 195 7.33 8.36 -2.46
CA PHE A 195 8.20 7.23 -2.83
C PHE A 195 7.52 5.87 -2.63
N LEU A 196 6.49 5.83 -1.78
CA LEU A 196 5.82 4.60 -1.33
C LEU A 196 4.68 4.11 -2.24
N THR A 197 4.38 4.83 -3.32
CA THR A 197 3.23 4.59 -4.19
C THR A 197 3.57 4.30 -5.66
N GLN A 198 4.84 4.27 -6.07
CA GLN A 198 5.19 4.05 -7.49
C GLN A 198 5.31 2.59 -7.96
N ASP A 199 5.24 1.58 -7.08
CA ASP A 199 5.40 0.16 -7.48
C ASP A 199 4.12 -0.69 -7.42
N ILE A 200 2.95 -0.09 -7.31
CA ILE A 200 1.67 -0.82 -7.42
C ILE A 200 1.06 -0.55 -8.79
N GLY A 201 1.66 -1.11 -9.84
CA GLY A 201 1.04 -1.05 -11.16
C GLY A 201 2.00 -1.29 -12.31
N LYS A 202 2.48 -2.54 -12.47
CA LYS A 202 2.72 -3.20 -13.76
C LYS A 202 3.24 -4.63 -13.50
N ALA A 203 2.32 -5.56 -13.51
CA ALA A 203 2.53 -6.94 -13.95
C ALA A 203 1.34 -7.27 -14.86
#